data_AF-A0A4Q4M2Y9-F1
#
_entry.id   AF-A0A4Q4M2Y9-F1
#
_cell.length_a   1.000
_cell.length_b   1.000
_cell.length_c   1.000
_cell.angle_alpha   90.00
_cell.angle_beta   90.00
_cell.angle_gamma   90.00
#
_symmetry.space_group_name_H-M   'P 1'
#
loop_
_entity.id
_entity.type
_entity.pdbx_description
1 polymer ?
#
loop_
_entity_poly.entity_id
_entity_poly.type
_entity_poly.pdbx_seq_one_letter_code
_entity_poly.pdbx_strand_id
1 'polypeptide(L)'
;MTSWITFLVGIIACLGFALAAPVEKTASDVTPGVLRGQGPYPYSLQIQVSEVKPFYYVWDIFQGPSGIAVYPCCDTRFEKVYHGEPGWHTDKLDMVQPPFPQNYEPFVPEFDVKIKYGNRNNCVYHATGVDPGQFHCGDEYIVDCKKDFRYGQQITCGNPRPRYAAAWVCEF
;
A
#
# COMPACT_ATOMS: atom_id res chain seq x y z
N MET A 1 -17.96 67.23 -42.98
CA MET A 1 -17.65 65.79 -43.12
C MET A 1 -18.34 65.09 -41.96
N THR A 2 -19.57 64.57 -42.17
CA THR A 2 -19.87 63.12 -42.41
C THR A 2 -19.33 62.25 -41.26
N SER A 3 -20.06 61.40 -40.54
CA SER A 3 -21.41 60.84 -40.70
C SER A 3 -21.73 59.97 -39.46
N TRP A 4 -22.98 60.02 -38.95
CA TRP A 4 -23.88 58.89 -38.60
C TRP A 4 -23.45 57.94 -37.44
N ILE A 5 -24.12 57.90 -36.28
CA ILE A 5 -25.44 57.30 -35.89
C ILE A 5 -25.53 55.78 -36.11
N THR A 6 -25.50 54.99 -35.02
CA THR A 6 -26.53 54.05 -34.45
C THR A 6 -25.87 53.06 -33.46
N PHE A 7 -26.16 53.02 -32.15
CA PHE A 7 -27.31 52.47 -31.39
C PHE A 7 -27.50 50.94 -31.45
N LEU A 8 -27.39 50.26 -30.29
CA LEU A 8 -28.40 49.36 -29.65
C LEU A 8 -27.75 48.34 -28.68
N VAL A 9 -28.14 48.39 -27.39
CA VAL A 9 -28.85 47.33 -26.60
C VAL A 9 -27.95 46.20 -26.10
N GLY A 10 -27.96 45.75 -24.85
CA GLY A 10 -28.80 45.99 -23.70
C GLY A 10 -28.38 45.03 -22.56
N ILE A 11 -28.74 45.43 -21.35
CA ILE A 11 -28.66 44.81 -20.02
C ILE A 11 -28.65 43.27 -19.99
N ILE A 12 -27.82 42.66 -19.13
CA ILE A 12 -28.23 41.73 -18.05
C ILE A 12 -27.13 41.68 -16.98
N ALA A 13 -27.54 42.03 -15.76
CA ALA A 13 -26.81 41.77 -14.53
C ALA A 13 -27.00 40.30 -14.13
N CYS A 14 -25.90 39.63 -13.77
CA CYS A 14 -25.96 38.53 -12.81
C CYS A 14 -25.01 38.86 -11.65
N LEU A 15 -25.62 39.30 -10.55
CA LEU A 15 -25.03 39.27 -9.23
C LEU A 15 -24.76 37.80 -8.87
N GLY A 16 -23.50 37.50 -8.56
CA GLY A 16 -23.08 36.29 -7.88
C GLY A 16 -21.99 36.68 -6.90
N PHE A 17 -22.38 36.94 -5.65
CA PHE A 17 -21.44 37.12 -4.55
C PHE A 17 -20.67 35.83 -4.32
N ALA A 18 -19.34 35.90 -4.32
CA ALA A 18 -18.51 34.98 -3.56
C ALA A 18 -17.36 35.78 -2.95
N LEU A 19 -17.33 35.73 -1.62
CA LEU A 19 -16.41 36.44 -0.75
C LEU A 19 -14.95 36.21 -1.17
N ALA A 20 -14.17 37.29 -1.10
CA ALA A 20 -12.72 37.20 -0.97
C ALA A 20 -12.38 36.43 0.32
N ALA A 21 -11.73 35.28 0.17
CA ALA A 21 -10.95 34.67 1.23
C ALA A 21 -9.45 34.88 0.90
N PRO A 22 -8.60 35.20 1.90
CA PRO A 22 -7.25 35.68 1.66
C PRO A 22 -6.32 34.55 1.21
N VAL A 23 -5.39 34.90 0.32
CA VAL A 23 -4.25 34.06 -0.06
C VAL A 23 -3.31 33.97 1.12
N GLU A 24 -3.32 32.84 1.83
CA GLU A 24 -2.27 32.50 2.78
C GLU A 24 -1.16 31.72 2.07
N LYS A 25 0.06 32.23 2.22
CA LYS A 25 1.27 31.77 1.55
C LYS A 25 1.62 30.33 1.94
N THR A 26 2.04 29.54 0.96
CA THR A 26 3.07 28.52 1.19
C THR A 26 4.10 28.60 0.07
N ALA A 27 5.17 29.33 0.35
CA ALA A 27 6.48 29.13 -0.27
C ALA A 27 7.02 27.77 0.24
N SER A 28 7.76 26.92 -0.47
CA SER A 28 8.66 27.12 -1.60
C SER A 28 8.86 25.79 -2.33
N ASP A 29 9.15 25.89 -3.63
CA ASP A 29 9.96 25.01 -4.47
C ASP A 29 10.21 23.57 -4.00
N VAL A 30 9.55 22.62 -4.67
CA VAL A 30 10.15 21.33 -4.98
C VAL A 30 10.05 21.11 -6.49
N THR A 31 11.21 21.16 -7.13
CA THR A 31 11.47 20.97 -8.55
C THR A 31 10.82 19.68 -9.09
N PRO A 32 10.18 19.71 -10.27
CA PRO A 32 9.52 18.53 -10.85
C PRO A 32 10.54 17.58 -11.48
N GLY A 33 11.05 16.65 -10.68
CA GLY A 33 11.79 15.47 -11.12
C GLY A 33 10.96 14.21 -10.86
N VAL A 34 9.87 14.03 -11.61
CA VAL A 34 8.95 12.88 -11.48
C VAL A 34 9.66 11.61 -11.96
N LEU A 35 10.26 10.87 -11.02
CA LEU A 35 10.43 9.43 -11.15
C LEU A 35 9.10 8.81 -10.72
N ARG A 36 8.29 8.35 -11.69
CA ARG A 36 7.11 7.53 -11.42
C ARG A 36 7.56 6.30 -10.63
N GLY A 37 7.28 6.26 -9.33
CA GLY A 37 7.60 5.12 -8.48
C GLY A 37 7.76 5.42 -6.98
N GLN A 38 7.92 6.66 -6.55
CA GLN A 38 7.96 6.97 -5.11
C GLN A 38 6.67 7.65 -4.68
N GLY A 39 5.79 6.89 -4.02
CA GLY A 39 4.78 7.47 -3.14
C GLY A 39 5.45 8.28 -2.01
N PRO A 40 4.67 8.86 -1.08
CA PRO A 40 5.21 9.69 0.01
C PRO A 40 6.09 8.90 1.01
N TYR A 41 6.13 7.58 0.89
CA TYR A 41 6.74 6.68 1.85
C TYR A 41 8.02 6.03 1.29
N PRO A 42 9.10 5.92 2.08
CA PRO A 42 10.36 5.32 1.63
C PRO A 42 10.39 3.79 1.61
N TYR A 43 9.62 3.10 2.45
CA TYR A 43 9.64 1.65 2.61
C TYR A 43 8.27 1.00 2.43
N SER A 44 8.24 -0.29 2.09
CA SER A 44 7.01 -1.05 2.04
C SER A 44 7.15 -2.42 2.68
N LEU A 45 6.03 -2.90 3.23
CA LEU A 45 5.80 -4.31 3.51
C LEU A 45 5.07 -4.90 2.31
N GLN A 46 5.55 -6.04 1.85
CA GLN A 46 4.95 -6.83 0.79
C GLN A 46 4.55 -8.18 1.39
N ILE A 47 3.26 -8.38 1.57
CA ILE A 47 2.67 -9.56 2.20
C ILE A 47 2.30 -10.57 1.10
N GLN A 48 2.75 -11.80 1.24
CA GLN A 48 2.55 -12.87 0.24
C GLN A 48 2.11 -14.18 0.89
N VAL A 49 1.28 -14.95 0.17
CA VAL A 49 1.03 -16.36 0.49
C VAL A 49 2.06 -17.21 -0.25
N SER A 50 2.70 -18.15 0.44
CA SER A 50 3.81 -18.93 -0.09
C SER A 50 3.55 -20.42 0.03
N GLU A 51 3.60 -21.16 -1.07
CA GLU A 51 3.66 -22.63 -1.07
C GLU A 51 5.12 -23.08 -1.02
N VAL A 52 5.59 -23.46 0.16
CA VAL A 52 7.01 -23.84 0.35
C VAL A 52 7.27 -25.33 0.14
N LYS A 53 6.26 -26.19 0.32
CA LYS A 53 6.27 -27.62 -0.08
C LYS A 53 4.85 -28.04 -0.51
N PRO A 54 4.61 -29.21 -1.11
CA PRO A 54 3.27 -29.60 -1.54
C PRO A 54 2.25 -29.47 -0.40
N PHE A 55 1.13 -28.80 -0.68
CA PHE A 55 0.03 -28.58 0.26
C PHE A 55 0.41 -27.80 1.54
N TYR A 56 1.48 -27.00 1.47
CA TYR A 56 2.04 -26.33 2.64
C TYR A 56 2.23 -24.86 2.35
N TYR A 57 1.23 -24.10 2.78
CA TYR A 57 1.08 -22.68 2.53
C TYR A 57 1.36 -21.90 3.81
N VAL A 58 1.97 -20.73 3.68
CA VAL A 58 2.35 -19.84 4.79
C VAL A 58 2.26 -18.39 4.36
N TRP A 59 2.12 -17.48 5.33
CA TRP A 59 2.34 -16.06 5.10
C TRP A 59 3.83 -15.72 5.17
N ASP A 60 4.35 -15.03 4.16
CA ASP A 60 5.66 -14.41 4.17
C ASP A 60 5.48 -12.89 4.09
N ILE A 61 6.24 -12.13 4.89
CA ILE A 61 6.29 -10.67 4.82
C ILE A 61 7.70 -10.25 4.46
N PHE A 62 7.79 -9.42 3.42
CA PHE A 62 9.04 -8.84 2.96
C PHE A 62 9.02 -7.34 3.22
N GLN A 63 10.08 -6.81 3.82
CA GLN A 63 10.30 -5.38 3.95
C GLN A 63 11.32 -4.91 2.91
N GLY A 64 11.05 -3.80 2.23
CA GLY A 64 11.99 -3.20 1.29
C GLY A 64 11.57 -1.80 0.86
N PRO A 65 12.04 -1.29 -0.30
CA PRO A 65 11.68 0.04 -0.78
C PRO A 65 10.20 0.14 -1.22
N SER A 66 9.59 1.31 -1.04
CA SER A 66 8.25 1.62 -1.58
C SER A 66 8.19 1.66 -3.09
N GLY A 67 7.00 1.44 -3.64
CA GLY A 67 6.72 1.46 -5.08
C GLY A 67 7.48 0.42 -5.92
N ILE A 68 8.28 -0.44 -5.28
CA ILE A 68 8.94 -1.57 -5.90
C ILE A 68 8.27 -2.83 -5.39
N ALA A 69 7.85 -3.65 -6.34
CA ALA A 69 7.20 -4.91 -6.06
C ALA A 69 8.25 -5.98 -5.76
N VAL A 70 8.14 -6.68 -4.63
CA VAL A 70 9.12 -7.73 -4.28
C VAL A 70 9.13 -8.86 -5.31
N TYR A 71 10.32 -9.33 -5.65
CA TYR A 71 10.56 -10.58 -6.35
C TYR A 71 11.18 -11.60 -5.38
N PRO A 72 10.41 -12.58 -4.86
CA PRO A 72 10.84 -13.40 -3.73
C PRO A 72 11.98 -14.39 -4.06
N CYS A 73 12.38 -14.53 -5.33
CA CYS A 73 13.42 -15.47 -5.76
C CYS A 73 14.83 -14.84 -5.72
N CYS A 74 15.21 -14.28 -4.56
CA CYS A 74 16.51 -13.65 -4.29
C CYS A 74 16.64 -12.15 -4.63
N ASP A 75 15.56 -11.37 -4.54
CA ASP A 75 15.68 -9.90 -4.57
C ASP A 75 16.32 -9.37 -3.28
N THR A 76 17.59 -9.00 -3.37
CA THR A 76 18.39 -8.53 -2.22
C THR A 76 17.97 -7.16 -1.69
N ARG A 77 17.06 -6.45 -2.38
CA ARG A 77 16.51 -5.18 -1.89
C ARG A 77 15.46 -5.39 -0.81
N PHE A 78 14.94 -6.61 -0.68
CA PHE A 78 13.91 -6.97 0.27
C PHE A 78 14.47 -7.95 1.30
N GLU A 79 14.16 -7.69 2.56
CA GLU A 79 14.43 -8.57 3.69
C GLU A 79 13.15 -9.32 4.04
N LYS A 80 13.22 -10.65 4.19
CA LYS A 80 12.09 -11.41 4.74
C LYS A 80 12.06 -11.20 6.25
N VAL A 81 11.08 -10.43 6.72
CA VAL A 81 10.92 -10.07 8.15
C VAL A 81 9.98 -11.02 8.88
N TYR A 82 9.19 -11.82 8.14
CA TYR A 82 8.34 -12.85 8.72
C TYR A 82 8.23 -14.06 7.80
N HIS A 83 8.19 -15.24 8.43
CA HIS A 83 7.85 -16.51 7.81
C HIS A 83 6.87 -17.25 8.73
N GLY A 84 5.68 -17.51 8.23
CA GLY A 84 4.62 -18.14 9.00
C GLY A 84 4.83 -19.63 9.26
N GLU A 85 4.15 -20.12 10.30
CA GLU A 85 4.03 -21.55 10.52
C GLU A 85 2.94 -22.16 9.64
N PRO A 86 3.04 -23.45 9.29
CA PRO A 86 2.33 -23.94 8.11
C PRO A 86 1.22 -24.91 8.49
N GLY A 87 0.22 -25.02 7.61
CA GLY A 87 -0.89 -25.96 7.79
C GLY A 87 -2.10 -25.38 8.53
N TRP A 88 -2.17 -24.06 8.69
CA TRP A 88 -3.27 -23.36 9.35
C TRP A 88 -3.92 -22.36 8.39
N HIS A 89 -5.14 -22.68 7.91
CA HIS A 89 -6.06 -21.81 7.14
C HIS A 89 -5.48 -21.08 5.91
N THR A 90 -4.32 -21.50 5.43
CA THR A 90 -3.84 -21.21 4.09
C THR A 90 -3.83 -22.49 3.27
N ASP A 91 -4.49 -22.48 2.13
CA ASP A 91 -4.58 -23.59 1.20
C ASP A 91 -4.23 -23.18 -0.25
N LYS A 92 -4.47 -24.09 -1.18
CA LYS A 92 -4.15 -23.89 -2.59
C LYS A 92 -4.91 -22.72 -3.22
N LEU A 93 -6.17 -22.49 -2.83
CA LEU A 93 -7.02 -21.42 -3.36
C LEU A 93 -6.49 -20.04 -2.95
N ASP A 94 -5.84 -19.94 -1.80
CA ASP A 94 -5.26 -18.70 -1.30
C ASP A 94 -4.08 -18.20 -2.14
N MET A 95 -3.50 -19.07 -2.98
CA MET A 95 -2.52 -18.65 -3.98
C MET A 95 -3.14 -17.81 -5.12
N VAL A 96 -4.47 -17.78 -5.25
CA VAL A 96 -5.20 -17.01 -6.27
C VAL A 96 -6.08 -15.95 -5.64
N GLN A 97 -6.64 -16.24 -4.46
CA GLN A 97 -7.44 -15.31 -3.69
C GLN A 97 -6.93 -15.23 -2.24
N PRO A 98 -5.79 -14.56 -2.00
CA PRO A 98 -5.22 -14.46 -0.66
C PRO A 98 -6.22 -13.91 0.37
N PRO A 99 -6.45 -14.60 1.49
CA PRO A 99 -7.33 -14.10 2.54
C PRO A 99 -6.63 -12.98 3.32
N PHE A 100 -7.29 -12.49 4.37
CA PHE A 100 -6.64 -11.57 5.29
C PHE A 100 -5.60 -12.30 6.15
N PRO A 101 -4.48 -11.64 6.51
CA PRO A 101 -3.41 -12.24 7.34
C PRO A 101 -3.81 -12.39 8.80
N GLN A 102 -5.00 -12.91 9.10
CA GLN A 102 -5.41 -13.51 10.38
C GLN A 102 -6.80 -14.16 10.21
N ASN A 103 -6.97 -15.15 9.34
CA ASN A 103 -8.25 -15.89 9.29
C ASN A 103 -8.26 -17.00 10.34
N TYR A 104 -8.44 -16.62 11.61
CA TYR A 104 -8.40 -17.55 12.72
C TYR A 104 -9.71 -17.58 13.49
N GLU A 105 -10.49 -18.63 13.27
CA GLU A 105 -11.56 -18.98 14.18
C GLU A 105 -11.08 -19.95 15.29
N PRO A 106 -11.71 -19.91 16.48
CA PRO A 106 -12.71 -18.94 16.91
C PRO A 106 -12.11 -17.77 17.72
N PHE A 107 -10.84 -17.85 18.13
CA PHE A 107 -10.15 -16.82 18.90
C PHE A 107 -8.64 -16.94 18.68
N VAL A 108 -8.06 -16.04 17.88
CA VAL A 108 -6.60 -15.89 17.87
C VAL A 108 -6.26 -14.42 18.07
N PRO A 109 -5.28 -14.13 18.94
CA PRO A 109 -4.79 -12.78 19.17
C PRO A 109 -4.33 -12.12 17.87
N GLU A 110 -4.37 -10.79 17.89
CA GLU A 110 -3.85 -9.90 16.86
C GLU A 110 -2.52 -10.41 16.29
N PHE A 111 -2.41 -10.38 14.96
CA PHE A 111 -1.23 -10.87 14.27
C PHE A 111 -0.20 -9.75 14.14
N ASP A 112 0.71 -9.71 15.10
CA ASP A 112 1.75 -8.69 15.19
C ASP A 112 3.13 -9.21 14.75
N VAL A 113 3.71 -8.55 13.75
CA VAL A 113 5.10 -8.77 13.33
C VAL A 113 5.90 -7.51 13.58
N LYS A 114 6.94 -7.59 14.41
CA LYS A 114 7.85 -6.46 14.64
C LYS A 114 8.60 -6.09 13.37
N ILE A 115 8.58 -4.81 13.03
CA ILE A 115 9.23 -4.26 11.84
C ILE A 115 10.28 -3.24 12.27
N LYS A 116 11.47 -3.32 11.67
CA LYS A 116 12.50 -2.33 11.92
C LYS A 116 12.27 -1.10 11.02
N TYR A 117 12.16 0.09 11.61
CA TYR A 117 12.02 1.32 10.82
C TYR A 117 12.90 2.44 11.40
N GLY A 118 14.04 2.67 10.75
CA GLY A 118 15.03 3.64 11.20
C GLY A 118 15.45 3.40 12.64
N ASN A 119 15.37 4.46 13.46
CA ASN A 119 15.64 4.42 14.90
C ASN A 119 14.35 4.38 15.75
N ARG A 120 13.19 4.16 15.14
CA ARG A 120 11.92 4.10 15.87
C ARG A 120 11.78 2.74 16.54
N ASN A 121 11.27 2.76 17.77
CA ASN A 121 10.92 1.56 18.53
C ASN A 121 9.42 1.28 18.35
N ASN A 122 9.00 0.04 18.60
CA ASN A 122 7.59 -0.38 18.61
C ASN A 122 6.86 -0.25 17.26
N CYS A 123 7.56 -0.42 16.13
CA CYS A 123 6.86 -0.58 14.86
C CYS A 123 6.45 -2.04 14.63
N VAL A 124 5.21 -2.26 14.23
CA VAL A 124 4.64 -3.57 13.96
C VAL A 124 3.77 -3.54 12.69
N TYR A 125 3.79 -4.62 11.94
CA TYR A 125 2.64 -4.98 11.12
C TYR A 125 1.62 -5.62 12.02
N HIS A 126 0.40 -5.12 11.99
CA HIS A 126 -0.71 -5.53 12.81
C HIS A 126 -1.86 -5.93 11.90
N ALA A 127 -2.36 -7.16 12.01
CA ALA A 127 -3.62 -7.54 11.40
C ALA A 127 -4.62 -7.94 12.49
N THR A 128 -5.91 -7.81 12.19
CA THR A 128 -7.02 -8.28 13.05
C THR A 128 -7.75 -9.49 12.47
N GLY A 129 -7.48 -9.81 11.21
CA GLY A 129 -8.06 -10.98 10.53
C GLY A 129 -9.31 -10.72 9.72
N VAL A 130 -9.92 -9.56 9.94
CA VAL A 130 -11.00 -9.03 9.11
C VAL A 130 -10.52 -7.92 8.17
N ASP A 131 -9.22 -7.64 8.18
CA ASP A 131 -8.58 -6.60 7.39
C ASP A 131 -7.23 -7.05 6.76
N PRO A 132 -6.72 -6.32 5.74
CA PRO A 132 -5.38 -6.54 5.18
C PRO A 132 -4.22 -6.31 6.17
N GLY A 133 -4.50 -5.84 7.37
CA GLY A 133 -3.55 -5.30 8.33
C GLY A 133 -3.23 -3.82 8.13
N GLN A 134 -2.42 -3.34 9.05
CA GLN A 134 -1.92 -1.97 9.16
C GLN A 134 -0.46 -2.02 9.59
N PHE A 135 0.34 -1.03 9.19
CA PHE A 135 1.64 -0.77 9.78
C PHE A 135 1.47 0.27 10.88
N HIS A 136 1.84 -0.08 12.11
CA HIS A 136 1.85 0.81 13.26
C HIS A 136 3.29 1.13 13.63
N CYS A 137 3.57 2.36 14.00
CA CYS A 137 4.81 2.69 14.70
C CYS A 137 4.56 3.76 15.76
N GLY A 138 4.31 3.30 16.98
CA GLY A 138 3.67 4.12 18.01
C GLY A 138 2.17 4.33 17.71
N ASP A 139 1.54 5.22 18.45
CA ASP A 139 0.11 5.53 18.30
C ASP A 139 -0.14 6.61 17.23
N GLU A 140 0.92 7.33 16.84
CA GLU A 140 0.85 8.48 15.95
C GLU A 140 1.02 8.15 14.46
N TYR A 141 1.52 6.94 14.15
CA TYR A 141 1.88 6.57 12.79
C TYR A 141 1.27 5.21 12.44
N ILE A 142 0.08 5.25 11.86
CA ILE A 142 -0.69 4.09 11.45
C ILE A 142 -0.99 4.21 9.96
N VAL A 143 -0.60 3.20 9.17
CA VAL A 143 -0.85 3.15 7.74
C VAL A 143 -1.59 1.88 7.37
N ASP A 144 -2.75 2.03 6.73
CA ASP A 144 -3.52 0.89 6.24
C ASP A 144 -2.82 0.19 5.08
N CYS A 145 -2.77 -1.15 5.16
CA CYS A 145 -2.32 -1.96 4.06
C CYS A 145 -3.42 -2.03 2.98
N LYS A 146 -2.99 -2.10 1.72
CA LYS A 146 -3.85 -2.11 0.54
C LYS A 146 -3.61 -3.36 -0.28
N LYS A 147 -4.54 -3.66 -1.18
CA LYS A 147 -4.36 -4.74 -2.16
C LYS A 147 -3.14 -4.46 -3.03
N ASP A 148 -2.20 -5.41 -3.11
CA ASP A 148 -1.09 -5.33 -4.08
C ASP A 148 -1.71 -5.28 -5.49
N PHE A 149 -1.18 -4.46 -6.38
CA PHE A 149 -1.65 -4.37 -7.76
C PHE A 149 -1.51 -5.71 -8.52
N ARG A 150 -0.67 -6.61 -8.01
CA ARG A 150 -0.43 -7.98 -8.47
C ARG A 150 -1.20 -9.01 -7.66
N TYR A 151 -2.23 -8.63 -6.92
CA TYR A 151 -2.98 -9.54 -6.04
C TYR A 151 -3.31 -10.88 -6.71
N GLY A 152 -2.92 -11.99 -6.07
CA GLY A 152 -3.07 -13.35 -6.58
C GLY A 152 -2.11 -13.75 -7.71
N GLN A 153 -1.31 -12.83 -8.26
CA GLN A 153 -0.28 -13.16 -9.24
C GLN A 153 0.80 -14.00 -8.60
N GLN A 154 1.14 -15.11 -9.26
CA GLN A 154 2.07 -16.09 -8.74
C GLN A 154 3.48 -15.94 -9.32
N ILE A 155 4.48 -16.10 -8.45
CA ILE A 155 5.90 -16.16 -8.80
C ILE A 155 6.45 -17.48 -8.31
N THR A 156 7.16 -18.22 -9.17
CA THR A 156 7.76 -19.52 -8.82
C THR A 156 9.27 -19.37 -8.76
N CYS A 157 9.86 -19.75 -7.62
CA CYS A 157 11.29 -19.74 -7.37
C CYS A 157 11.79 -21.18 -7.37
N GLY A 158 12.52 -21.60 -8.42
CA GLY A 158 12.97 -22.99 -8.55
C GLY A 158 11.87 -23.96 -8.98
N ASN A 159 12.21 -25.24 -9.10
CA ASN A 159 11.31 -26.23 -9.72
C ASN A 159 10.88 -27.31 -8.70
N PRO A 160 9.59 -27.44 -8.35
CA PRO A 160 8.43 -26.59 -8.67
C PRO A 160 8.12 -25.54 -7.58
N ARG A 161 9.03 -25.33 -6.60
CA ARG A 161 8.79 -24.60 -5.35
C ARG A 161 10.07 -23.93 -4.83
N PRO A 162 9.96 -22.90 -3.98
CA PRO A 162 8.72 -22.27 -3.47
C PRO A 162 7.93 -21.48 -4.52
N ARG A 163 6.60 -21.40 -4.33
CA ARG A 163 5.71 -20.51 -5.11
C ARG A 163 5.14 -19.44 -4.20
N TYR A 164 4.95 -18.25 -4.72
CA TYR A 164 4.49 -17.08 -3.98
C TYR A 164 3.30 -16.47 -4.70
N ALA A 165 2.31 -15.96 -3.98
CA ALA A 165 1.21 -15.16 -4.47
C ALA A 165 1.20 -13.82 -3.75
N ALA A 166 1.20 -12.71 -4.49
CA ALA A 166 1.11 -11.39 -3.90
C ALA A 166 -0.27 -11.16 -3.25
N ALA A 167 -0.30 -10.54 -2.08
CA ALA A 167 -1.53 -10.25 -1.36
C ALA A 167 -1.67 -8.75 -1.06
N TRP A 168 -0.98 -8.26 -0.03
CA TRP A 168 -1.19 -6.91 0.49
C TRP A 168 0.13 -6.13 0.51
N VAL A 169 0.03 -4.82 0.47
CA VAL A 169 1.16 -3.89 0.55
C VAL A 169 0.84 -2.75 1.51
N CYS A 170 1.78 -2.43 2.40
CA CYS A 170 1.71 -1.27 3.29
C CYS A 170 2.92 -0.40 2.98
N GLU A 171 2.73 0.84 2.52
CA GLU A 171 3.82 1.79 2.27
C GLU A 171 3.99 2.71 3.49
N PHE A 172 5.21 2.87 4.02
CA PHE A 172 5.55 3.61 5.24
C PHE A 172 6.96 4.25 5.27
#